data_AF-A0A2M8ATQ4-F1
#
_entry.id   AF-A0A2M8ATQ4-F1
#
_cell.length_a   1.000
_cell.length_b   1.000
_cell.length_c   1.000
_cell.angle_alpha   90.00
_cell.angle_beta   90.00
_cell.angle_gamma   90.00
#
_symmetry.space_group_name_H-M   'P 1'
#
loop_
_entity.id
_entity.type
_entity.pdbx_description
1 polymer ?
#
loop_
_entity_poly.entity_id
_entity_poly.type
_entity_poly.pdbx_seq_one_letter_code
_entity_poly.pdbx_strand_id
1 'polypeptide(L)'
;MNILKNTSLLLLMVISLSSCAWAKERSISEPEESQKQHIIDKTLSIELVDEYRGVLSEFLSKPESIDTLKEVGKLYFHIGVETHDRDAIKKAFNIFKKILKEEPDNAEIKAFMGSAYTVKARDFPMKWLALVTPLGYIRLYYVKKGIDMMDEAVKMDTMYPVTRITRGITCISLPGIFQQFKKGMDDLELLISWIENPSLNKEYSEIITDKYFMATMYYQAGETYFEKGEKEKALSLFKKVASINLDTPFGRAAKKMLNKITGKDEIYE
;
A
#
# COMPACT_ATOMS: atom_id res chain seq x y z
N MET A 1 12.48 -25.89 -0.27
CA MET A 1 12.29 -25.30 -1.62
C MET A 1 10.88 -24.73 -1.88
N ASN A 2 9.89 -24.89 -0.98
CA ASN A 2 8.54 -24.29 -1.12
C ASN A 2 8.34 -22.96 -0.37
N ILE A 3 9.22 -22.59 0.56
CA ILE A 3 9.11 -21.30 1.29
C ILE A 3 9.49 -20.12 0.39
N LEU A 4 10.42 -20.32 -0.56
CA LEU A 4 10.94 -19.28 -1.47
C LEU A 4 9.98 -18.89 -2.61
N LYS A 5 8.99 -19.72 -2.95
CA LYS A 5 7.94 -19.31 -3.90
C LYS A 5 6.88 -18.42 -3.24
N ASN A 6 6.64 -18.60 -1.94
CA ASN A 6 5.78 -17.72 -1.16
C ASN A 6 6.44 -16.38 -0.82
N THR A 7 7.77 -16.28 -0.73
CA THR A 7 8.44 -15.00 -0.40
C THR A 7 8.27 -13.93 -1.48
N SER A 8 8.22 -14.29 -2.77
CA SER A 8 8.05 -13.32 -3.86
C SER A 8 6.65 -12.70 -3.90
N LEU A 9 5.68 -13.36 -3.26
CA LEU A 9 4.27 -12.95 -3.17
C LEU A 9 3.97 -12.27 -1.82
N LEU A 10 4.63 -12.70 -0.75
CA LEU A 10 4.71 -11.99 0.55
C LEU A 10 5.31 -10.59 0.42
N LEU A 11 6.25 -10.40 -0.51
CA LEU A 11 6.88 -9.10 -0.74
C LEU A 11 6.01 -8.09 -1.48
N LEU A 12 4.91 -8.53 -2.10
CA LEU A 12 4.23 -7.73 -3.09
C LEU A 12 3.25 -6.70 -2.51
N MET A 13 2.72 -6.86 -1.30
CA MET A 13 1.58 -6.02 -0.88
C MET A 13 1.44 -5.82 0.62
N VAL A 14 2.05 -4.75 1.16
CA VAL A 14 1.40 -3.96 2.22
C VAL A 14 1.70 -2.47 2.05
N ILE A 15 0.66 -1.71 1.76
CA ILE A 15 0.64 -0.26 1.78
C ILE A 15 -0.75 0.10 2.32
N SER A 16 -0.89 0.88 3.39
CA SER A 16 -1.99 1.89 3.51
C SER A 16 -2.00 2.74 4.77
N LEU A 17 -1.18 2.50 5.79
CA LEU A 17 -1.50 3.10 7.10
C LEU A 17 -0.96 4.52 7.27
N SER A 18 0.04 4.90 6.49
CA SER A 18 0.64 6.25 6.56
C SER A 18 -0.17 7.32 5.82
N SER A 19 -1.18 6.93 5.03
CA SER A 19 -2.02 7.85 4.25
C SER A 19 -3.12 8.51 5.09
N CYS A 20 -3.64 7.80 6.08
CA CYS A 20 -4.64 8.33 7.01
C CYS A 20 -4.06 9.45 7.87
N ALA A 21 -2.78 9.39 8.23
CA ALA A 21 -2.10 10.46 8.98
C ALA A 21 -2.13 11.82 8.24
N TRP A 22 -2.15 11.83 6.90
CA TRP A 22 -2.18 13.06 6.11
C TRP A 22 -3.58 13.69 5.99
N ALA A 23 -4.63 12.87 5.98
CA ALA A 23 -6.02 13.36 5.98
C ALA A 23 -6.46 13.87 7.37
N LYS A 24 -5.83 13.36 8.42
CA LYS A 24 -6.28 13.45 9.81
C LYS A 24 -5.65 14.59 10.62
N GLU A 25 -4.55 15.17 10.14
CA GLU A 25 -3.85 16.31 10.77
C GLU A 25 -4.65 17.65 10.74
N ARG A 26 -5.95 17.65 10.38
CA ARG A 26 -6.77 18.85 10.17
C ARG A 26 -7.98 19.08 11.10
N SER A 27 -8.20 18.27 12.14
CA SER A 27 -9.24 18.60 13.13
C SER A 27 -8.71 18.64 14.57
N ILE A 28 -8.67 19.83 15.18
CA ILE A 28 -8.12 20.10 16.53
C ILE A 28 -9.10 19.68 17.65
N SER A 29 -10.10 18.85 17.34
CA SER A 29 -11.00 18.24 18.33
C SER A 29 -11.36 16.84 17.87
N GLU A 30 -10.37 15.95 17.84
CA GLU A 30 -10.63 14.58 17.42
C GLU A 30 -11.44 13.84 18.49
N PRO A 31 -12.60 13.24 18.13
CA PRO A 31 -13.34 12.38 19.05
C PRO A 31 -12.47 11.17 19.43
N GLU A 32 -12.73 10.61 20.62
CA GLU A 32 -12.02 9.44 21.18
C GLU A 32 -11.89 8.27 20.18
N GLU A 33 -12.88 8.10 19.30
CA GLU A 33 -12.91 7.10 18.23
C GLU A 33 -11.78 7.24 17.19
N SER A 34 -11.30 8.48 17.01
CA SER A 34 -10.18 8.81 16.12
C SER A 34 -8.84 8.38 16.71
N GLN A 35 -8.66 8.53 18.02
CA GLN A 35 -7.45 8.13 18.74
C GLN A 35 -7.29 6.61 18.76
N LYS A 36 -8.39 5.87 18.98
CA LYS A 36 -8.40 4.40 18.91
C LYS A 36 -7.96 3.87 17.54
N GLN A 37 -8.37 4.51 16.44
CA GLN A 37 -7.93 4.13 15.10
C GLN A 37 -6.42 4.30 14.92
N HIS A 38 -5.88 5.44 15.37
CA HIS A 38 -4.45 5.72 15.26
C HIS A 38 -3.57 4.66 15.94
N ILE A 39 -4.04 4.09 17.05
CA ILE A 39 -3.32 3.01 17.77
C ILE A 39 -3.32 1.71 16.94
N ILE A 40 -4.46 1.33 16.36
CA ILE A 40 -4.57 0.12 15.51
C ILE A 40 -3.61 0.22 14.33
N ASP A 41 -3.63 1.37 13.64
CA ASP A 41 -2.79 1.65 12.48
C ASP A 41 -1.31 1.59 12.86
N LYS A 42 -0.95 2.14 14.02
CA LYS A 42 0.43 2.14 14.53
C LYS A 42 0.94 0.76 14.92
N THR A 43 0.11 -0.09 15.55
CA THR A 43 0.53 -1.47 15.87
C THR A 43 0.75 -2.27 14.60
N LEU A 44 -0.17 -2.17 13.65
CA LEU A 44 -0.08 -2.87 12.38
C LEU A 44 1.18 -2.44 11.60
N SER A 45 1.49 -1.15 11.53
CA SER A 45 2.69 -0.66 10.83
C SER A 45 4.00 -1.13 11.46
N ILE A 46 4.09 -1.23 12.79
CA ILE A 46 5.29 -1.74 13.48
C ILE A 46 5.54 -3.21 13.13
N GLU A 47 4.50 -4.06 13.24
CA GLU A 47 4.60 -5.49 12.94
C GLU A 47 5.08 -5.73 11.49
N LEU A 48 4.56 -4.95 10.56
CA LEU A 48 4.93 -5.01 9.14
C LEU A 48 6.37 -4.58 8.88
N VAL A 49 6.80 -3.48 9.50
CA VAL A 49 8.17 -2.97 9.31
C VAL A 49 9.20 -3.96 9.82
N ASP A 50 8.94 -4.65 10.93
CA ASP A 50 9.84 -5.67 11.46
C ASP A 50 9.90 -6.90 10.53
N GLU A 51 8.76 -7.34 9.99
CA GLU A 51 8.71 -8.37 8.95
C GLU A 51 9.55 -7.98 7.73
N TYR A 52 9.39 -6.74 7.23
CA TYR A 52 10.18 -6.23 6.10
C TYR A 52 11.66 -6.16 6.36
N ARG A 53 12.08 -5.75 7.55
CA ARG A 53 13.51 -5.72 7.90
C ARG A 53 14.10 -7.12 7.96
N GLY A 54 13.36 -8.10 8.48
CA GLY A 54 13.76 -9.50 8.49
C GLY A 54 14.00 -10.01 7.07
N VAL A 55 13.02 -9.84 6.19
CA VAL A 55 13.12 -10.27 4.78
C VAL A 55 14.21 -9.50 4.02
N LEU A 56 14.35 -8.20 4.27
CA LEU A 56 15.39 -7.37 3.66
C LEU A 56 16.79 -7.88 3.99
N SER A 57 17.02 -8.29 5.24
CA SER A 57 18.32 -8.84 5.65
C SER A 57 18.66 -10.13 4.90
N GLU A 58 17.65 -10.98 4.63
CA GLU A 58 17.80 -12.20 3.83
C GLU A 58 18.18 -11.86 2.39
N PHE A 59 17.48 -10.93 1.73
CA PHE A 59 17.78 -10.57 0.34
C PHE A 59 19.11 -9.85 0.17
N LEU A 60 19.53 -9.03 1.14
CA LEU A 60 20.84 -8.39 1.12
C LEU A 60 22.01 -9.38 1.26
N SER A 61 21.76 -10.58 1.79
CA SER A 61 22.76 -11.66 1.85
C SER A 61 22.93 -12.43 0.54
N LYS A 62 22.00 -12.27 -0.42
CA LYS A 62 22.01 -12.95 -1.71
C LYS A 62 22.89 -12.19 -2.72
N PRO A 63 23.48 -12.89 -3.73
CA PRO A 63 24.18 -12.22 -4.82
C PRO A 63 23.30 -11.19 -5.53
N GLU A 64 23.89 -10.07 -5.93
CA GLU A 64 23.15 -9.02 -6.62
C GLU A 64 22.69 -9.50 -8.00
N SER A 65 21.37 -9.56 -8.19
CA SER A 65 20.69 -9.85 -9.45
C SER A 65 19.56 -8.85 -9.65
N ILE A 66 19.04 -8.72 -10.87
CA ILE A 66 17.88 -7.83 -11.12
C ILE A 66 16.68 -8.23 -10.27
N ASP A 67 16.41 -9.52 -10.11
CA ASP A 67 15.31 -10.01 -9.27
C ASP A 67 15.55 -9.70 -7.79
N THR A 68 16.77 -9.91 -7.28
CA THR A 68 17.14 -9.50 -5.92
C THR A 68 16.97 -7.99 -5.73
N LEU A 69 17.37 -7.18 -6.71
CA LEU A 69 17.19 -5.72 -6.67
C LEU A 69 15.71 -5.32 -6.67
N LYS A 70 14.84 -6.00 -7.44
CA LYS A 70 13.39 -5.74 -7.42
C LYS A 70 12.84 -5.92 -6.01
N GLU A 71 13.16 -7.04 -5.36
CA GLU A 71 12.69 -7.33 -4.01
C GLU A 71 13.28 -6.36 -2.97
N VAL A 72 14.59 -6.10 -2.99
CA VAL A 72 15.24 -5.14 -2.09
C VAL A 72 14.68 -3.72 -2.26
N GLY A 73 14.45 -3.29 -3.50
CA GLY A 73 13.86 -1.99 -3.80
C GLY A 73 12.46 -1.85 -3.23
N LYS A 74 11.60 -2.87 -3.41
CA LYS A 74 10.24 -2.91 -2.83
C LYS A 74 10.27 -2.87 -1.31
N LEU A 75 11.14 -3.64 -0.65
CA LEU A 75 11.25 -3.64 0.82
C LEU A 75 11.68 -2.28 1.37
N TYR A 76 12.70 -1.65 0.77
CA TYR A 76 13.07 -0.29 1.16
C TYR A 76 11.93 0.71 0.94
N PHE A 77 11.18 0.56 -0.15
CA PHE A 77 10.01 1.39 -0.41
C PHE A 77 8.96 1.24 0.69
N HIS A 78 8.56 0.00 1.03
CA HIS A 78 7.57 -0.26 2.06
C HIS A 78 8.03 0.22 3.44
N ILE A 79 9.28 -0.03 3.83
CA ILE A 79 9.85 0.51 5.07
C ILE A 79 9.76 2.04 5.08
N GLY A 80 10.13 2.71 3.99
CA GLY A 80 10.09 4.18 3.92
C GLY A 80 8.67 4.77 3.90
N VAL A 81 7.71 4.05 3.34
CA VAL A 81 6.28 4.42 3.38
C VAL A 81 5.78 4.36 4.82
N GLU A 82 5.96 3.23 5.50
CA GLU A 82 5.41 2.97 6.84
C GLU A 82 6.12 3.74 7.95
N THR A 83 7.43 3.95 7.84
CA THR A 83 8.23 4.62 8.89
C THR A 83 8.54 6.10 8.63
N HIS A 84 8.17 6.63 7.46
CA HIS A 84 8.63 7.94 6.98
C HIS A 84 10.16 8.08 6.88
N ASP A 85 10.89 6.97 6.75
CA ASP A 85 12.34 6.95 6.54
C ASP A 85 12.69 7.40 5.11
N ARG A 86 13.18 8.64 5.00
CA ARG A 86 13.61 9.24 3.74
C ARG A 86 14.80 8.54 3.10
N ASP A 87 15.69 7.97 3.90
CA ASP A 87 16.86 7.25 3.39
C ASP A 87 16.45 5.91 2.77
N ALA A 88 15.48 5.22 3.38
CA ALA A 88 14.86 4.03 2.78
C ALA A 88 14.20 4.36 1.42
N ILE A 89 13.39 5.43 1.34
CA ILE A 89 12.80 5.87 0.06
C ILE A 89 13.88 6.25 -0.97
N LYS A 90 14.96 6.91 -0.55
CA LYS A 90 16.08 7.25 -1.43
C LYS A 90 16.77 6.00 -1.97
N LYS A 91 16.98 4.97 -1.14
CA LYS A 91 17.55 3.67 -1.56
C LYS A 91 16.62 2.98 -2.57
N ALA A 92 15.33 2.87 -2.27
CA ALA A 92 14.34 2.30 -3.18
C ALA A 92 14.35 3.00 -4.54
N PHE A 93 14.31 4.33 -4.55
CA PHE A 93 14.32 5.14 -5.76
C PHE A 93 15.56 4.91 -6.63
N ASN A 94 16.74 4.80 -6.01
CA ASN A 94 17.98 4.53 -6.73
C ASN A 94 17.99 3.12 -7.34
N ILE A 95 17.47 2.13 -6.61
CA ILE A 95 17.33 0.76 -7.08
C ILE A 95 16.35 0.68 -8.25
N PHE A 96 15.16 1.27 -8.12
CA PHE A 96 14.16 1.31 -9.19
C PHE A 96 14.70 2.01 -10.44
N LYS A 97 15.43 3.11 -10.27
CA LYS A 97 16.11 3.79 -11.38
C LYS A 97 17.14 2.89 -12.07
N LYS A 98 17.90 2.10 -11.31
CA LYS A 98 18.85 1.12 -11.87
C LYS A 98 18.13 0.04 -12.67
N ILE A 99 17.05 -0.53 -12.12
CA ILE A 99 16.27 -1.58 -12.80
C ILE A 99 15.64 -1.03 -14.08
N LEU A 100 14.97 0.12 -14.04
CA LEU A 100 14.31 0.73 -15.21
C LEU A 100 15.28 1.19 -16.30
N LYS A 101 16.58 1.30 -16.00
CA LYS A 101 17.61 1.54 -17.03
C LYS A 101 17.87 0.27 -17.85
N GLU A 102 17.88 -0.89 -17.21
CA GLU A 102 18.13 -2.18 -17.84
C GLU A 102 16.84 -2.81 -18.40
N GLU A 103 15.71 -2.64 -17.70
CA GLU A 103 14.37 -3.13 -18.05
C GLU A 103 13.37 -1.95 -18.11
N PRO A 104 13.40 -1.11 -19.16
CA PRO A 104 12.53 0.07 -19.27
C PRO A 104 11.03 -0.27 -19.34
N ASP A 105 10.72 -1.50 -19.75
CA ASP A 105 9.35 -2.01 -19.90
C ASP A 105 8.85 -2.78 -18.66
N ASN A 106 9.57 -2.68 -17.54
CA ASN A 106 9.14 -3.27 -16.29
C ASN A 106 7.99 -2.46 -15.65
N ALA A 107 6.75 -2.88 -15.95
CA ALA A 107 5.52 -2.23 -15.47
C ALA A 107 5.46 -2.17 -13.94
N GLU A 108 5.81 -3.25 -13.25
CA GLU A 108 5.82 -3.34 -11.78
C GLU A 108 6.69 -2.23 -11.16
N ILE A 109 7.96 -2.19 -11.54
CA ILE A 109 8.91 -1.24 -10.98
C ILE A 109 8.58 0.19 -11.41
N LYS A 110 7.99 0.39 -12.59
CA LYS A 110 7.46 1.71 -12.99
C LYS A 110 6.33 2.16 -12.07
N ALA A 111 5.41 1.28 -11.66
CA ALA A 111 4.37 1.60 -10.70
C ALA A 111 4.94 1.95 -9.32
N PHE A 112 5.86 1.14 -8.80
CA PHE A 112 6.54 1.42 -7.52
C PHE A 112 7.33 2.73 -7.56
N MET A 113 8.01 3.04 -8.67
CA MET A 113 8.71 4.31 -8.87
C MET A 113 7.73 5.49 -8.88
N GLY A 114 6.56 5.32 -9.50
CA GLY A 114 5.48 6.30 -9.47
C GLY A 114 4.96 6.56 -8.05
N SER A 115 4.75 5.51 -7.27
CA SER A 115 4.38 5.65 -5.85
C SER A 115 5.50 6.28 -5.01
N ALA A 116 6.77 5.92 -5.24
CA ALA A 116 7.91 6.55 -4.57
C ALA A 116 8.00 8.07 -4.85
N TYR A 117 7.57 8.52 -6.04
CA TYR A 117 7.46 9.95 -6.34
C TYR A 117 6.41 10.66 -5.48
N THR A 118 5.25 10.04 -5.23
CA THR A 118 4.21 10.64 -4.37
C THR A 118 4.69 10.71 -2.92
N VAL A 119 5.43 9.70 -2.45
CA VAL A 119 6.06 9.69 -1.11
C VAL A 119 7.12 10.80 -0.99
N LYS A 120 7.93 11.05 -2.02
CA LYS A 120 8.87 12.20 -2.02
C LYS A 120 8.15 13.55 -1.93
N ALA A 121 6.94 13.65 -2.49
CA ALA A 121 6.12 14.85 -2.35
C ALA A 121 5.58 15.03 -0.92
N ARG A 122 5.27 13.94 -0.22
CA ARG A 122 4.87 13.91 1.20
C ARG A 122 6.02 14.41 2.09
N ASP A 123 7.22 13.88 1.88
CA ASP A 123 8.37 14.08 2.76
C ASP A 123 9.20 15.34 2.45
N PHE A 124 8.70 16.22 1.58
CA PHE A 124 9.40 17.45 1.21
C PHE A 124 9.64 18.35 2.44
N PRO A 125 10.91 18.74 2.75
CA PRO A 125 11.32 19.22 4.07
C PRO A 125 10.76 20.58 4.50
N MET A 126 10.04 21.31 3.65
CA MET A 126 9.63 22.69 3.91
C MET A 126 8.10 22.85 3.82
N LYS A 127 7.38 22.19 4.74
CA LYS A 127 5.90 22.21 4.79
C LYS A 127 5.33 23.64 4.84
N TRP A 128 5.93 24.54 5.61
CA TRP A 128 5.42 25.92 5.78
C TRP A 128 5.72 26.84 4.58
N LEU A 129 6.88 26.69 3.92
CA LEU A 129 7.22 27.46 2.71
C LEU A 129 6.41 27.03 1.49
N ALA A 130 5.87 25.80 1.48
CA ALA A 130 5.09 25.28 0.36
C ALA A 130 3.80 26.08 0.08
N LEU A 131 3.30 26.86 1.05
CA LEU A 131 2.10 27.70 0.88
C LEU A 131 2.39 29.06 0.25
N VAL A 132 3.65 29.53 0.31
CA VAL A 132 4.01 30.92 -0.04
C VAL A 132 5.13 31.01 -1.07
N THR A 133 5.64 29.88 -1.56
CA THR A 133 6.74 29.85 -2.54
C THR A 133 6.41 28.94 -3.73
N PRO A 134 7.10 29.13 -4.87
CA PRO A 134 7.03 28.20 -5.99
C PRO A 134 7.47 26.76 -5.66
N LEU A 135 7.98 26.49 -4.46
CA LEU A 135 8.28 25.14 -3.98
C LEU A 135 7.02 24.29 -3.78
N GLY A 136 5.84 24.90 -3.60
CA GLY A 136 4.56 24.19 -3.65
C GLY A 136 4.35 23.45 -4.98
N TYR A 137 4.77 24.05 -6.10
CA TYR A 137 4.71 23.43 -7.43
C TYR A 137 5.60 22.19 -7.55
N ILE A 138 6.70 22.11 -6.78
CA ILE A 138 7.58 20.92 -6.79
C ILE A 138 6.84 19.71 -6.21
N ARG A 139 6.04 19.89 -5.15
CA ARG A 139 5.22 18.81 -4.58
C ARG A 139 4.16 18.37 -5.58
N LEU A 140 3.46 19.33 -6.19
CA LEU A 140 2.46 19.04 -7.23
C LEU A 140 3.09 18.31 -8.43
N TYR A 141 4.29 18.72 -8.85
CA TYR A 141 5.06 18.06 -9.90
C TYR A 141 5.36 16.61 -9.55
N TYR A 142 5.87 16.33 -8.33
CA TYR A 142 6.15 14.96 -7.91
C TYR A 142 4.90 14.09 -7.83
N VAL A 143 3.78 14.62 -7.30
CA VAL A 143 2.50 13.88 -7.29
C VAL A 143 2.03 13.59 -8.70
N LYS A 144 2.00 14.60 -9.58
CA LYS A 144 1.57 14.44 -10.98
C LYS A 144 2.45 13.42 -11.71
N LYS A 145 3.77 13.54 -11.58
CA LYS A 145 4.72 12.60 -12.17
C LYS A 145 4.50 11.17 -11.65
N GLY A 146 4.23 11.03 -10.36
CA GLY A 146 3.91 9.74 -9.76
C GLY A 146 2.65 9.11 -10.36
N ILE A 147 1.58 9.90 -10.49
CA ILE A 147 0.32 9.48 -11.13
C ILE A 147 0.56 9.06 -12.58
N ASP A 148 1.25 9.89 -13.37
CA ASP A 148 1.51 9.63 -14.78
C ASP A 148 2.29 8.31 -14.97
N MET A 149 3.29 8.04 -14.13
CA MET A 149 4.07 6.80 -14.17
C MET A 149 3.24 5.56 -13.80
N MET A 150 2.37 5.65 -12.79
CA MET A 150 1.48 4.54 -12.43
C MET A 150 0.41 4.29 -13.49
N ASP A 151 -0.12 5.35 -14.12
CA ASP A 151 -1.05 5.22 -15.24
C ASP A 151 -0.37 4.58 -16.46
N GLU A 152 0.89 4.92 -16.73
CA GLU A 152 1.70 4.27 -17.77
C GLU A 152 1.96 2.79 -17.42
N ALA A 153 2.34 2.48 -16.19
CA ALA A 153 2.55 1.11 -15.74
C ALA A 153 1.32 0.22 -15.92
N VAL A 154 0.12 0.70 -15.57
CA VAL A 154 -1.12 -0.05 -15.80
C VAL A 154 -1.47 -0.16 -17.28
N LYS A 155 -1.05 0.79 -18.13
CA LYS A 155 -1.22 0.65 -19.59
C LYS A 155 -0.26 -0.39 -20.19
N MET A 156 0.95 -0.52 -19.64
CA MET A 156 1.93 -1.52 -20.07
C MET A 156 1.43 -2.94 -19.77
N ASP A 157 0.79 -3.12 -18.62
CA ASP A 157 0.18 -4.38 -18.23
C ASP A 157 -1.13 -4.14 -17.48
N THR A 158 -2.23 -4.24 -18.22
CA THR A 158 -3.57 -3.96 -17.70
C THR A 158 -4.10 -5.07 -16.80
N MET A 159 -3.51 -6.26 -16.82
CA MET A 159 -4.00 -7.42 -16.06
C MET A 159 -3.11 -7.70 -14.84
N TYR A 160 -1.92 -7.12 -14.76
CA TYR A 160 -1.06 -7.38 -13.62
C TYR A 160 -1.60 -6.82 -12.30
N PRO A 161 -1.87 -7.67 -11.28
CA PRO A 161 -2.51 -7.21 -10.05
C PRO A 161 -1.68 -6.20 -9.25
N VAL A 162 -0.35 -6.31 -9.29
CA VAL A 162 0.58 -5.49 -8.51
C VAL A 162 0.60 -4.04 -8.95
N THR A 163 0.58 -3.78 -10.26
CA THR A 163 0.55 -2.40 -10.78
C THR A 163 -0.75 -1.72 -10.37
N ARG A 164 -1.87 -2.46 -10.44
CA ARG A 164 -3.18 -1.96 -10.05
C ARG A 164 -3.32 -1.68 -8.57
N ILE A 165 -2.88 -2.57 -7.68
CA ILE A 165 -2.92 -2.27 -6.24
C ILE A 165 -2.05 -1.06 -5.94
N THR A 166 -0.84 -1.00 -6.50
CA THR A 166 0.12 0.07 -6.21
C THR A 166 -0.49 1.41 -6.58
N ARG A 167 -1.12 1.49 -7.76
CA ARG A 167 -1.88 2.67 -8.17
C ARG A 167 -3.11 2.89 -7.29
N GLY A 168 -3.89 1.85 -7.05
CA GLY A 168 -5.13 1.84 -6.27
C GLY A 168 -4.95 2.51 -4.92
N ILE A 169 -4.06 1.94 -4.11
CA ILE A 169 -3.79 2.40 -2.75
C ILE A 169 -3.15 3.78 -2.77
N THR A 170 -2.18 4.02 -3.66
CA THR A 170 -1.55 5.35 -3.77
C THR A 170 -2.60 6.42 -4.11
N CYS A 171 -3.50 6.16 -5.06
CA CYS A 171 -4.51 7.11 -5.51
C CYS A 171 -5.61 7.40 -4.47
N ILE A 172 -6.04 6.38 -3.71
CA ILE A 172 -6.98 6.55 -2.57
C ILE A 172 -6.35 7.44 -1.49
N SER A 173 -5.05 7.26 -1.28
CA SER A 173 -4.26 7.98 -0.28
C SER A 173 -3.98 9.44 -0.64
N LEU A 174 -4.19 9.83 -1.90
CA LEU A 174 -3.89 11.18 -2.36
C LEU A 174 -4.98 12.17 -1.91
N PRO A 175 -4.61 13.43 -1.64
CA PRO A 175 -5.57 14.50 -1.33
C PRO A 175 -6.64 14.67 -2.42
N GLY A 176 -7.88 14.97 -1.99
CA GLY A 176 -9.02 15.11 -2.90
C GLY A 176 -8.84 16.12 -4.05
N ILE A 177 -7.97 17.12 -3.89
CA ILE A 177 -7.62 18.08 -4.95
C ILE A 177 -7.05 17.43 -6.22
N PHE A 178 -6.51 16.21 -6.12
CA PHE A 178 -5.99 15.46 -7.27
C PHE A 178 -7.05 14.61 -7.96
N GLN A 179 -8.24 14.46 -7.39
CA GLN A 179 -9.38 13.70 -7.95
C GLN A 179 -9.01 12.24 -8.32
N GLN A 180 -8.08 11.63 -7.60
CA GLN A 180 -7.61 10.27 -7.87
C GLN A 180 -8.37 9.19 -7.09
N PHE A 181 -9.14 9.56 -6.07
CA PHE A 181 -9.83 8.60 -5.20
C PHE A 181 -10.69 7.59 -5.97
N LYS A 182 -11.54 8.08 -6.90
CA LYS A 182 -12.40 7.20 -7.72
C LYS A 182 -11.55 6.20 -8.51
N LYS A 183 -10.48 6.67 -9.18
CA LYS A 183 -9.58 5.80 -9.95
C LYS A 183 -8.98 4.70 -9.06
N GLY A 184 -8.55 5.07 -7.86
CA GLY A 184 -7.97 4.10 -6.94
C GLY A 184 -9.00 3.06 -6.44
N MET A 185 -10.24 3.50 -6.19
CA MET A 185 -11.35 2.60 -5.87
C MET A 185 -11.71 1.67 -7.02
N ASP A 186 -11.75 2.19 -8.26
CA ASP A 186 -12.02 1.37 -9.45
C ASP A 186 -10.98 0.23 -9.58
N ASP A 187 -9.70 0.50 -9.26
CA ASP A 187 -8.66 -0.55 -9.24
C ASP A 187 -8.87 -1.57 -8.12
N LEU A 188 -9.20 -1.14 -6.90
CA LEU A 188 -9.47 -2.07 -5.79
C LEU A 188 -10.69 -2.96 -6.08
N GLU A 189 -11.79 -2.39 -6.58
CA GLU A 189 -13.00 -3.14 -6.93
C GLU A 189 -12.72 -4.17 -8.04
N LEU A 190 -11.92 -3.79 -9.05
CA LEU A 190 -11.51 -4.72 -10.09
C LEU A 190 -10.68 -5.88 -9.51
N LEU A 191 -9.71 -5.59 -8.62
CA LEU A 191 -8.90 -6.62 -7.97
C LEU A 191 -9.75 -7.57 -7.10
N ILE A 192 -10.74 -7.03 -6.36
CA ILE A 192 -11.71 -7.85 -5.63
C ILE A 192 -12.50 -8.74 -6.58
N SER A 193 -12.95 -8.22 -7.73
CA SER A 193 -13.66 -9.03 -8.72
C SER A 193 -12.82 -10.18 -9.28
N TRP A 194 -11.51 -9.96 -9.44
CA TRP A 194 -10.57 -11.01 -9.86
C TRP A 194 -10.34 -12.05 -8.76
N ILE A 195 -10.25 -11.64 -7.49
CA ILE A 195 -10.17 -12.57 -6.37
C ILE A 195 -11.43 -13.44 -6.29
N GLU A 196 -12.61 -12.83 -6.43
CA GLU A 196 -13.90 -13.53 -6.34
C GLU A 196 -14.17 -14.43 -7.54
N ASN A 197 -13.63 -14.06 -8.70
CA ASN A 197 -13.69 -14.85 -9.92
C ASN A 197 -12.33 -14.86 -10.65
N PRO A 198 -11.40 -15.75 -10.24
CA PRO A 198 -10.06 -15.82 -10.82
C PRO A 198 -10.03 -16.10 -12.32
N SER A 199 -11.13 -16.61 -12.90
CA SER A 199 -11.24 -16.83 -14.34
C SER A 199 -11.24 -15.53 -15.17
N LEU A 200 -11.51 -14.38 -14.53
CA LEU A 200 -11.41 -13.05 -15.14
C LEU A 200 -9.96 -12.60 -15.33
N ASN A 201 -9.00 -13.23 -14.63
CA ASN A 201 -7.59 -12.93 -14.72
C ASN A 201 -6.75 -14.22 -14.55
N LYS A 202 -6.88 -15.12 -15.53
CA LYS A 202 -6.24 -16.45 -15.48
C LYS A 202 -4.71 -16.39 -15.47
N GLU A 203 -4.14 -15.39 -16.15
CA GLU A 203 -2.69 -15.23 -16.26
C GLU A 203 -2.04 -15.03 -14.88
N TYR A 204 -2.70 -14.28 -14.00
CA TYR A 204 -2.22 -13.99 -12.65
C TYR A 204 -3.01 -14.72 -11.56
N SER A 205 -3.58 -15.89 -11.88
CA SER A 205 -4.38 -16.67 -10.92
C SER A 205 -3.61 -17.03 -9.67
N GLU A 206 -2.31 -17.31 -9.79
CA GLU A 206 -1.43 -17.62 -8.65
C GLU A 206 -1.35 -16.44 -7.66
N ILE A 207 -1.30 -15.21 -8.17
CA ILE A 207 -1.23 -14.01 -7.34
C ILE A 207 -2.57 -13.73 -6.66
N ILE A 208 -3.67 -13.73 -7.42
CA ILE A 208 -4.99 -13.34 -6.91
C ILE A 208 -5.64 -14.40 -6.02
N THR A 209 -5.16 -15.65 -6.06
CA THR A 209 -5.61 -16.73 -5.15
C THR A 209 -4.69 -16.93 -3.96
N ASP A 210 -3.57 -16.20 -3.90
CA ASP A 210 -2.73 -16.20 -2.71
C ASP A 210 -3.49 -15.60 -1.52
N LYS A 211 -3.44 -16.31 -0.39
CA LYS A 211 -4.22 -15.95 0.79
C LYS A 211 -3.79 -14.61 1.38
N TYR A 212 -2.50 -14.27 1.31
CA TYR A 212 -1.98 -13.02 1.84
C TYR A 212 -2.40 -11.84 0.96
N PHE A 213 -2.28 -12.00 -0.36
CA PHE A 213 -2.80 -11.05 -1.34
C PHE A 213 -4.30 -10.79 -1.11
N MET A 214 -5.10 -11.85 -1.01
CA MET A 214 -6.55 -11.75 -0.78
C MET A 214 -6.87 -11.01 0.53
N ALA A 215 -6.21 -11.39 1.63
CA ALA A 215 -6.39 -10.75 2.93
C ALA A 215 -6.05 -9.26 2.87
N THR A 216 -4.96 -8.91 2.18
CA THR A 216 -4.58 -7.51 1.95
C THR A 216 -5.67 -6.79 1.17
N MET A 217 -6.15 -7.32 0.05
CA MET A 217 -7.15 -6.63 -0.79
C MET A 217 -8.47 -6.43 -0.10
N TYR A 218 -8.95 -7.46 0.61
CA TYR A 218 -10.16 -7.31 1.41
C TYR A 218 -9.99 -6.32 2.56
N TYR A 219 -8.84 -6.32 3.25
CA TYR A 219 -8.57 -5.36 4.32
C TYR A 219 -8.53 -3.92 3.78
N GLN A 220 -7.78 -3.69 2.70
CA GLN A 220 -7.61 -2.39 2.06
C GLN A 220 -8.92 -1.79 1.55
N ALA A 221 -9.71 -2.60 0.83
CA ALA A 221 -11.03 -2.19 0.40
C ALA A 221 -11.96 -1.97 1.61
N GLY A 222 -11.90 -2.84 2.62
CA GLY A 222 -12.69 -2.73 3.83
C GLY A 222 -12.44 -1.44 4.61
N GLU A 223 -11.17 -1.08 4.80
CA GLU A 223 -10.73 0.19 5.40
C GLU A 223 -11.26 1.37 4.60
N THR A 224 -11.06 1.37 3.28
CA THR A 224 -11.52 2.47 2.43
C THR A 224 -13.04 2.65 2.47
N TYR A 225 -13.81 1.54 2.46
CA TYR A 225 -15.27 1.60 2.60
C TYR A 225 -15.70 2.08 3.99
N PHE A 226 -14.98 1.69 5.05
CA PHE A 226 -15.26 2.15 6.40
C PHE A 226 -15.07 3.67 6.52
N GLU A 227 -13.99 4.22 5.96
CA GLU A 227 -13.72 5.65 5.94
C GLU A 227 -14.77 6.45 5.18
N LYS A 228 -15.36 5.87 4.12
CA LYS A 228 -16.50 6.47 3.39
C LYS A 228 -17.83 6.38 4.15
N GLY A 229 -17.87 5.70 5.30
CA GLY A 229 -19.10 5.43 6.06
C GLY A 229 -19.94 4.27 5.51
N GLU A 230 -19.45 3.52 4.53
CA GLU A 230 -20.11 2.34 3.95
C GLU A 230 -19.89 1.09 4.83
N LYS A 231 -20.36 1.17 6.09
CA LYS A 231 -20.05 0.20 7.16
C LYS A 231 -20.42 -1.24 6.82
N GLU A 232 -21.50 -1.49 6.09
CA GLU A 232 -21.96 -2.83 5.71
C GLU A 232 -20.99 -3.52 4.74
N LYS A 233 -20.50 -2.77 3.75
CA LYS A 233 -19.47 -3.28 2.81
C LYS A 233 -18.16 -3.53 3.53
N ALA A 234 -17.73 -2.59 4.37
CA ALA A 234 -16.54 -2.74 5.19
C ALA A 234 -16.62 -3.99 6.08
N LEU A 235 -17.74 -4.17 6.79
CA LEU A 235 -18.01 -5.34 7.63
C LEU A 235 -17.93 -6.65 6.83
N SER A 236 -18.52 -6.68 5.63
CA SER A 236 -18.46 -7.85 4.74
C SER A 236 -17.03 -8.21 4.37
N LEU A 237 -16.22 -7.21 3.99
CA LEU A 237 -14.82 -7.41 3.59
C LEU A 237 -13.93 -7.83 4.76
N PHE A 238 -14.07 -7.21 5.94
CA PHE A 238 -13.32 -7.63 7.13
C PHE A 238 -13.67 -9.05 7.59
N LYS A 239 -14.94 -9.48 7.43
CA LYS A 239 -15.31 -10.89 7.64
C LYS A 239 -14.61 -11.83 6.66
N LYS A 240 -14.45 -11.43 5.40
CA LYS A 240 -13.66 -12.20 4.43
C LYS A 240 -12.21 -12.33 4.89
N VAL A 241 -11.55 -11.24 5.34
CA VAL A 241 -10.19 -11.32 5.90
C VAL A 241 -10.11 -12.31 7.06
N ALA A 242 -11.03 -12.22 8.02
CA ALA A 242 -11.07 -13.12 9.18
C ALA A 242 -11.30 -14.59 8.77
N SER A 243 -12.07 -14.84 7.71
CA SER A 243 -12.35 -16.20 7.20
C SER A 243 -11.15 -16.88 6.54
N ILE A 244 -10.17 -16.11 6.02
CA ILE A 244 -8.93 -16.68 5.47
C ILE A 244 -8.08 -17.32 6.59
N ASN A 245 -8.38 -16.99 7.86
CA ASN A 245 -7.78 -17.51 9.09
C ASN A 245 -6.23 -17.46 9.06
N LEU A 246 -5.71 -16.27 8.77
CA LEU A 246 -4.28 -16.00 8.82
C LEU A 246 -3.94 -15.30 10.12
N ASP A 247 -2.93 -15.80 10.84
CA ASP A 247 -2.27 -15.06 11.91
C ASP A 247 -1.30 -14.01 11.33
N THR A 248 -1.82 -13.20 10.41
CA THR A 248 -1.11 -12.09 9.78
C THR A 248 -1.48 -10.78 10.45
N PRO A 249 -0.66 -9.74 10.28
CA PRO A 249 -1.00 -8.40 10.77
C PRO A 249 -2.39 -7.93 10.29
N PHE A 250 -2.76 -8.19 9.02
CA PHE A 250 -4.10 -7.89 8.50
C PHE A 250 -5.22 -8.69 9.15
N GLY A 251 -5.00 -9.98 9.42
CA GLY A 251 -5.98 -10.83 10.11
C GLY A 251 -6.30 -10.29 11.51
N ARG A 252 -5.27 -9.89 12.25
CA ARG A 252 -5.42 -9.24 13.57
C ARG A 252 -6.10 -7.87 13.45
N ALA A 253 -5.69 -7.05 12.50
CA ALA A 253 -6.29 -5.73 12.29
C ALA A 253 -7.77 -5.82 11.86
N ALA A 254 -8.12 -6.76 10.98
CA ALA A 254 -9.51 -7.00 10.58
C ALA A 254 -10.40 -7.40 11.77
N LYS A 255 -9.91 -8.28 12.66
CA LYS A 255 -10.65 -8.63 13.90
C LYS A 255 -10.93 -7.40 14.76
N LYS A 256 -9.95 -6.51 14.94
CA LYS A 256 -10.14 -5.25 15.66
C LYS A 256 -11.20 -4.37 14.98
N MET A 257 -11.16 -4.25 13.65
CA MET A 257 -12.16 -3.50 12.88
C MET A 257 -13.57 -4.11 12.98
N LEU A 258 -13.70 -5.44 13.01
CA LEU A 258 -14.98 -6.12 13.22
C LEU A 258 -15.59 -5.79 14.59
N ASN A 259 -14.79 -5.85 15.66
CA ASN A 259 -15.23 -5.50 17.01
C ASN A 259 -15.71 -4.03 17.05
N LYS A 260 -14.92 -3.13 16.45
CA LYS A 260 -15.26 -1.71 16.34
C LYS A 260 -16.60 -1.47 15.62
N ILE A 261 -16.79 -2.06 14.44
CA ILE A 261 -18.03 -1.86 13.66
C ILE A 261 -19.25 -2.44 14.38
N THR A 262 -19.08 -3.56 15.10
CA THR A 262 -20.18 -4.26 15.78
C THR A 262 -20.45 -3.75 17.18
N GLY A 263 -19.66 -2.80 17.70
CA GLY A 263 -19.78 -2.29 19.07
C GLY A 263 -19.45 -3.33 20.13
N LYS A 264 -18.69 -4.38 19.77
CA LYS A 264 -18.25 -5.45 20.67
C LYS A 264 -16.85 -5.17 21.20
N ASP A 265 -16.53 -3.93 21.55
CA ASP A 265 -15.23 -3.60 22.15
C ASP A 265 -15.06 -4.50 23.40
N GLU A 266 -14.27 -5.57 23.25
CA GLU A 266 -13.76 -6.34 24.37
C GLU A 266 -12.99 -5.34 25.23
N ILE A 267 -13.46 -5.16 26.47
CA ILE A 267 -12.72 -4.45 27.51
C ILE A 267 -11.44 -5.28 27.72
N TYR A 268 -10.40 -4.97 26.96
CA TYR A 268 -9.06 -5.49 27.21
C TYR A 268 -8.52 -4.73 28.42
N GLU A 269 -8.74 -5.30 29.62
CA GLU A 269 -7.93 -5.03 30.81
C GLU A 269 -6.51 -5.60 30.63
#